data_AF-A0A0M2KEH6-F1
#
_entry.id   AF-A0A0M2KEH6-F1
#
_cell.length_a   1.000
_cell.length_b   1.000
_cell.length_c   1.000
_cell.angle_alpha   90.00
_cell.angle_beta   90.00
_cell.angle_gamma   90.00
#
_symmetry.space_group_name_H-M   'P 1'
#
loop_
_entity.id
_entity.type
_entity.pdbx_description
1 polymer ?
#
loop_
_entity_poly.entity_id
_entity_poly.type
_entity_poly.pdbx_seq_one_letter_code
_entity_poly.pdbx_strand_id
1 'polypeptide(L)'
;MLLLAMAAVGGVLYFYGWPWLKIGFAESAYYRQQDKREYDFYTPELLKNMPRITNDYSFEFGNISGPQAFVYGIRFYGTRDTQNIRHYLKSAGYEPQTHCDIEAECWLSDKSEEDIVTLYTYSSPDTVGVQLYRRPPPPRN
;
A
#
# COMPACT_ATOMS: atom_id res chain seq x y z
N MET A 1 -8.60 23.52 40.00
CA MET A 1 -7.81 22.29 39.75
C MET A 1 -8.50 21.33 38.76
N LEU A 2 -9.80 21.03 38.90
CA LEU A 2 -10.55 20.16 37.98
C LEU A 2 -10.57 20.64 36.51
N LEU A 3 -10.80 21.94 36.27
CA LEU A 3 -10.79 22.52 34.91
C LEU A 3 -9.42 22.44 34.23
N LEU A 4 -8.35 22.64 34.99
CA LEU A 4 -6.97 22.52 34.50
C LEU A 4 -6.62 21.06 34.18
N ALA A 5 -7.08 20.11 35.00
CA ALA A 5 -6.93 18.68 34.73
C ALA A 5 -7.69 18.24 33.47
N MET A 6 -8.94 18.70 33.28
CA MET A 6 -9.72 18.41 32.08
C MET A 6 -9.10 19.03 30.82
N ALA A 7 -8.59 20.26 30.89
CA ALA A 7 -7.88 20.89 29.78
C ALA A 7 -6.58 20.15 29.43
N ALA A 8 -5.84 19.67 30.44
CA ALA A 8 -4.63 18.87 30.21
C ALA A 8 -4.96 17.52 29.54
N VAL A 9 -5.99 16.81 30.01
CA VAL A 9 -6.45 15.55 29.40
C VAL A 9 -6.95 15.78 27.97
N GLY A 10 -7.73 16.84 27.73
CA GLY A 10 -8.20 17.21 26.40
C GLY A 10 -7.04 17.55 25.46
N GLY A 11 -6.02 18.26 25.94
CA GLY A 11 -4.81 18.55 25.20
C GLY A 11 -4.06 17.27 24.80
N VAL A 12 -3.87 16.33 25.73
CA VAL A 12 -3.25 15.03 25.45
C VAL A 12 -4.05 14.26 24.39
N LEU A 13 -5.37 14.13 24.55
CA LEU A 13 -6.21 13.44 23.57
C LEU A 13 -6.16 14.10 22.18
N TYR A 14 -6.11 15.43 22.13
CA TYR A 14 -5.96 16.15 20.87
C TYR A 14 -4.59 15.89 20.23
N PHE A 15 -3.49 16.08 20.96
CA PHE A 15 -2.13 15.91 20.42
C PHE A 15 -1.84 14.46 19.99
N TYR A 16 -2.32 13.47 20.74
CA TYR A 16 -2.05 12.06 20.44
C TYR A 16 -3.13 11.40 19.57
N GLY A 17 -4.40 11.79 19.69
CA GLY A 17 -5.51 11.19 18.96
C GLY A 17 -5.76 11.80 17.58
N TRP A 18 -5.56 13.11 17.44
CA TRP A 18 -5.81 13.81 16.16
C TRP A 18 -5.01 13.25 14.98
N PRO A 19 -3.72 12.90 15.13
CA PRO A 19 -2.96 12.35 14.02
C PRO A 19 -3.46 10.99 13.53
N TRP A 20 -4.01 10.15 14.43
CA TRP A 20 -4.60 8.86 14.05
C TRP A 20 -5.93 9.03 13.32
N LEU A 21 -6.75 9.99 13.75
CA LEU A 21 -7.99 10.34 13.04
C LEU A 21 -7.69 10.78 11.61
N LYS A 22 -6.69 11.64 11.40
CA LYS A 22 -6.30 12.09 10.05
C LYS A 22 -5.96 10.95 9.11
N ILE A 23 -5.25 9.93 9.60
CA ILE A 23 -4.89 8.75 8.81
C ILE A 23 -6.13 7.91 8.46
N GLY A 24 -7.04 7.71 9.41
CA GLY A 24 -8.28 6.96 9.14
C GLY A 24 -9.19 7.58 8.07
N PHE A 25 -9.10 8.89 7.86
CA PHE A 25 -9.93 9.64 6.91
C PHE A 25 -9.19 10.11 5.65
N ALA A 26 -7.92 9.73 5.45
CA ALA A 26 -7.18 10.14 4.27
C ALA A 26 -7.66 9.37 3.03
N GLU A 27 -7.91 10.08 1.92
CA GLU A 27 -8.21 9.45 0.63
C GLU A 27 -6.96 8.88 -0.04
N SER A 28 -5.79 9.42 0.26
CA SER A 28 -4.51 8.90 -0.23
C SER A 28 -3.37 9.29 0.70
N ALA A 29 -2.26 8.56 0.60
CA ALA A 29 -1.04 8.87 1.31
C ALA A 29 0.19 8.47 0.48
N TYR A 30 1.26 9.27 0.58
CA TYR A 30 2.59 8.95 0.09
C TYR A 30 3.55 9.01 1.26
N TYR A 31 4.30 7.94 1.50
CA TYR A 31 5.05 7.79 2.73
C TYR A 31 6.27 6.88 2.54
N ARG A 32 7.20 6.93 3.49
CA ARG A 32 8.41 6.11 3.56
C ARG A 32 8.31 5.12 4.71
N GLN A 33 9.18 4.12 4.71
CA GLN A 33 9.24 3.12 5.78
C GLN A 33 9.57 3.73 7.17
N GLN A 34 10.20 4.91 7.20
CA GLN A 34 10.49 5.67 8.42
C GLN A 34 9.25 6.39 8.99
N ASP A 35 8.23 6.61 8.17
CA ASP A 35 6.95 7.21 8.57
C ASP A 35 6.10 6.11 9.20
N LYS A 36 6.50 5.68 10.41
CA LYS A 36 6.02 4.45 11.06
C LYS A 36 4.51 4.36 11.16
N ARG A 37 3.84 5.48 11.42
CA ARG A 37 2.39 5.49 11.60
C ARG A 37 1.67 5.12 10.30
N GLU A 38 2.04 5.79 9.20
CA GLU A 38 1.52 5.57 7.86
C GLU A 38 1.91 4.18 7.36
N TYR A 39 3.17 3.78 7.55
CA TYR A 39 3.67 2.47 7.15
C TYR A 39 2.96 1.31 7.86
N ASP A 40 2.75 1.41 9.18
CA ASP A 40 2.10 0.36 9.93
C ASP A 40 0.61 0.27 9.60
N PHE A 41 -0.04 1.41 9.35
CA PHE A 41 -1.48 1.51 9.07
C PHE A 41 -1.83 1.14 7.61
N TYR A 42 -1.11 1.68 6.63
CA TYR A 42 -1.49 1.55 5.22
C TYR A 42 -0.79 0.40 4.50
N THR A 43 0.38 -0.08 4.94
CA THR A 43 1.14 -1.05 4.13
C THR A 43 0.68 -2.49 4.38
N PRO A 44 0.15 -3.22 3.37
CA PRO A 44 -0.18 -4.63 3.50
C PRO A 44 1.07 -5.48 3.66
N GLU A 45 0.93 -6.65 4.29
CA GLU A 45 2.05 -7.54 4.60
C GLU A 45 2.87 -7.95 3.36
N LEU A 46 2.20 -8.14 2.22
CA LEU A 46 2.85 -8.42 0.94
C LEU A 46 3.86 -7.33 0.55
N LEU A 47 3.51 -6.05 0.76
CA LEU A 47 4.37 -4.92 0.43
C LEU A 47 5.42 -4.66 1.52
N LYS A 48 5.11 -4.94 2.79
CA LYS A 48 6.08 -4.87 3.89
C LYS A 48 7.27 -5.79 3.60
N ASN A 49 7.02 -7.01 3.14
CA ASN A 49 8.02 -8.04 2.86
C ASN A 49 8.59 -8.00 1.42
N MET A 50 8.16 -7.05 0.58
CA MET A 50 8.66 -6.90 -0.79
C MET A 50 10.20 -6.68 -0.79
N PRO A 51 10.98 -7.38 -1.63
CA PRO A 51 12.42 -7.15 -1.72
C PRO A 51 12.71 -5.68 -2.06
N ARG A 52 13.60 -5.05 -1.29
CA ARG A 52 14.06 -3.68 -1.58
C ARG A 52 15.11 -3.73 -2.69
N ILE A 53 14.68 -3.55 -3.93
CA ILE A 53 15.54 -3.65 -5.12
C ILE A 53 16.38 -2.38 -5.35
N THR A 54 16.05 -1.28 -4.68
CA THR A 54 16.82 -0.03 -4.64
C THR A 54 16.77 0.55 -3.23
N ASN A 55 17.69 1.49 -2.93
CA ASN A 55 17.66 2.27 -1.70
C ASN A 55 16.68 3.44 -1.75
N ASP A 56 16.28 3.86 -2.96
CA ASP A 56 15.31 4.94 -3.18
C ASP A 56 13.96 4.35 -3.58
N TYR A 57 13.04 4.35 -2.62
CA TYR A 57 11.69 3.85 -2.81
C TYR A 57 10.69 4.58 -1.90
N SER A 58 9.42 4.53 -2.29
CA SER A 58 8.30 5.10 -1.54
C SER A 58 7.10 4.16 -1.57
N PHE A 59 6.21 4.33 -0.60
CA PHE A 59 4.92 3.67 -0.55
C PHE A 59 3.80 4.64 -0.87
N GLU A 60 2.71 4.10 -1.42
CA GLU A 60 1.49 4.83 -1.70
C GLU A 60 0.26 4.07 -1.21
N PHE A 61 -0.76 4.83 -0.85
CA PHE A 61 -2.10 4.35 -0.54
C PHE A 61 -3.12 5.23 -1.26
N GLY A 62 -4.18 4.63 -1.78
CA GLY A 62 -5.33 5.32 -2.34
C GLY A 62 -6.63 4.60 -2.01
N ASN A 63 -7.60 5.35 -1.50
CA ASN A 63 -9.00 4.99 -1.41
C ASN A 63 -9.70 5.56 -2.64
N ILE A 64 -9.94 4.72 -3.65
CA ILE A 64 -10.53 5.16 -4.91
C ILE A 64 -12.06 5.03 -4.86
N SER A 65 -12.75 5.97 -5.50
CA SER A 65 -14.21 6.05 -5.51
C SER A 65 -14.85 4.78 -6.12
N GLY A 66 -15.70 4.12 -5.33
CA GLY A 66 -16.33 2.83 -5.63
C GLY A 66 -16.58 2.05 -4.34
N PRO A 67 -17.13 0.83 -4.39
CA PRO A 67 -17.27 0.01 -3.18
C PRO A 67 -15.86 -0.29 -2.62
N GLN A 68 -15.43 0.46 -1.59
CA GLN A 68 -14.23 0.26 -0.75
C GLN A 68 -13.05 -0.43 -1.46
N ALA A 69 -12.63 0.11 -2.59
CA ALA A 69 -11.51 -0.44 -3.34
C ALA A 69 -10.24 0.30 -2.91
N PHE A 70 -9.32 -0.44 -2.31
CA PHE A 70 -8.06 0.10 -1.82
C PHE A 70 -6.93 -0.27 -2.76
N VAL A 71 -6.12 0.73 -3.10
CA VAL A 71 -4.87 0.56 -3.83
C VAL A 71 -3.73 0.83 -2.88
N TYR A 72 -2.82 -0.13 -2.78
CA TYR A 72 -1.59 0.00 -2.03
C TYR A 72 -0.43 -0.16 -2.99
N GLY A 73 0.67 0.58 -2.82
CA GLY A 73 1.79 0.45 -3.73
C GLY A 73 3.15 0.71 -3.11
N ILE A 74 4.17 0.20 -3.80
CA ILE A 74 5.57 0.53 -3.59
C ILE A 74 6.18 0.90 -4.94
N ARG A 75 6.93 2.00 -4.98
CA ARG A 75 7.67 2.47 -6.15
C ARG A 75 9.15 2.46 -5.85
N PHE A 76 9.93 1.84 -6.72
CA PHE A 76 11.40 1.81 -6.70
C PHE A 76 11.92 2.71 -7.80
N TYR A 77 12.78 3.65 -7.45
CA TYR A 77 13.34 4.64 -8.37
C TYR A 77 14.75 4.24 -8.83
N GLY A 78 15.09 4.58 -10.07
CA GLY A 78 16.43 4.35 -10.64
C GLY A 78 16.70 2.91 -11.06
N THR A 79 15.66 2.12 -11.33
CA THR A 79 15.80 0.73 -11.81
C THR A 79 14.65 0.35 -12.74
N ARG A 80 14.90 -0.69 -13.55
CA ARG A 80 13.90 -1.44 -14.31
C ARG A 80 13.97 -2.95 -14.03
N ASP A 81 14.87 -3.36 -13.14
CA ASP A 81 15.00 -4.77 -12.77
C ASP A 81 13.82 -5.19 -11.89
N THR A 82 13.17 -6.25 -12.33
CA THR A 82 11.92 -6.80 -11.80
C THR A 82 12.09 -8.25 -11.37
N GLN A 83 13.26 -8.86 -11.58
CA GLN A 83 13.49 -10.29 -11.38
C GLN A 83 13.21 -10.73 -9.94
N ASN A 84 13.75 -9.99 -8.96
CA ASN A 84 13.55 -10.31 -7.55
C ASN A 84 12.09 -10.14 -7.11
N ILE A 85 11.36 -9.17 -7.68
CA ILE A 85 9.94 -8.99 -7.40
C ILE A 85 9.14 -10.18 -7.94
N ARG A 86 9.37 -10.59 -9.20
CA ARG A 86 8.68 -11.76 -9.77
C ARG A 86 8.95 -13.04 -8.98
N HIS A 87 10.20 -13.25 -8.56
CA HIS A 87 10.55 -14.40 -7.72
C HIS A 87 9.82 -14.36 -6.37
N TYR A 88 9.79 -13.19 -5.74
CA TYR A 88 9.07 -12.99 -4.50
C TYR A 88 7.56 -13.26 -4.64
N LEU A 89 6.90 -12.70 -5.67
CA LEU A 89 5.47 -12.91 -5.92
C LEU A 89 5.14 -14.40 -6.08
N LYS A 90 5.93 -15.14 -6.86
CA LYS A 90 5.79 -16.60 -6.97
C LYS A 90 5.93 -17.30 -5.61
N SER A 91 6.95 -16.94 -4.83
CA SER A 91 7.16 -17.51 -3.50
C SER A 91 6.02 -17.20 -2.51
N ALA A 92 5.33 -16.07 -2.72
CA ALA A 92 4.16 -15.66 -1.94
C ALA A 92 2.86 -16.34 -2.42
N GLY A 93 2.89 -17.13 -3.49
CA GLY A 93 1.74 -17.85 -4.05
C GLY A 93 0.93 -17.04 -5.07
N TYR A 94 1.56 -16.05 -5.72
CA TYR A 94 0.96 -15.34 -6.84
C TYR A 94 1.44 -15.90 -8.17
N GLU A 95 0.53 -16.04 -9.11
CA GLU A 95 0.79 -16.52 -10.46
C GLU A 95 0.59 -15.41 -11.50
N PRO A 96 1.52 -15.27 -12.47
CA PRO A 96 1.41 -14.27 -13.52
C PRO A 96 0.27 -14.64 -14.47
N GLN A 97 -0.54 -13.65 -14.81
CA GLN A 97 -1.65 -13.81 -15.74
C GLN A 97 -1.18 -13.65 -17.19
N THR A 98 -1.79 -14.41 -18.10
CA THR A 98 -1.52 -14.31 -19.53
C THR A 98 -2.09 -13.03 -20.15
N HIS A 99 -3.06 -12.40 -19.47
CA HIS A 99 -3.69 -11.16 -19.89
C HIS A 99 -3.81 -10.18 -18.71
N CYS A 100 -3.66 -8.90 -19.00
CA CYS A 100 -3.83 -7.78 -18.08
C CYS A 100 -4.49 -6.65 -18.85
N ASP A 101 -5.48 -5.98 -18.25
CA ASP A 101 -6.27 -4.94 -18.93
C ASP A 101 -5.47 -3.66 -19.23
N ILE A 102 -4.25 -3.57 -18.70
CA ILE A 102 -3.31 -2.46 -18.86
C ILE A 102 -1.95 -3.00 -19.31
N GLU A 103 -1.10 -2.10 -19.81
CA GLU A 103 0.28 -2.41 -20.20
C GLU A 103 1.18 -2.65 -18.97
N ALA A 104 0.95 -3.77 -18.29
CA ALA A 104 1.64 -4.20 -17.09
C ALA A 104 1.55 -5.73 -16.93
N GLU A 105 2.23 -6.28 -15.93
CA GLU A 105 2.05 -7.67 -15.51
C GLU A 105 1.00 -7.73 -14.40
N CYS A 106 -0.10 -8.44 -14.65
CA CYS A 106 -1.08 -8.77 -13.62
C CYS A 106 -0.73 -10.11 -12.97
N TRP A 107 -0.89 -10.19 -11.65
CA TRP A 107 -0.60 -11.36 -10.83
C TRP A 107 -1.78 -11.62 -9.90
N LEU A 108 -2.27 -12.86 -9.86
CA LEU A 108 -3.37 -13.27 -8.99
C LEU A 108 -2.88 -14.27 -7.95
N SER A 109 -3.48 -14.23 -6.77
CA SER A 109 -3.22 -15.22 -5.72
C SER A 109 -4.20 -16.38 -5.85
N ASP A 110 -3.70 -17.61 -5.79
CA ASP A 110 -4.56 -18.81 -5.71
C ASP A 110 -5.35 -18.85 -4.38
N LYS A 111 -4.97 -18.02 -3.40
CA LYS A 111 -5.56 -17.96 -2.06
C LYS A 111 -6.58 -16.83 -1.90
N SER A 112 -6.66 -15.90 -2.84
CA SER A 112 -7.53 -14.71 -2.74
C SER A 112 -7.96 -14.24 -4.12
N GLU A 113 -9.27 -14.24 -4.35
CA GLU A 113 -9.88 -13.62 -5.54
C GLU A 113 -10.00 -12.09 -5.42
N GLU A 114 -9.67 -11.55 -4.24
CA GLU A 114 -9.82 -10.12 -3.92
C GLU A 114 -8.55 -9.33 -4.21
N ASP A 115 -7.37 -9.96 -4.11
CA ASP A 115 -6.06 -9.32 -4.21
C ASP A 115 -5.46 -9.52 -5.61
N ILE A 116 -5.31 -8.41 -6.35
CA ILE A 116 -4.66 -8.35 -7.66
C ILE A 116 -3.39 -7.54 -7.54
N VAL A 117 -2.27 -8.11 -7.96
CA VAL A 117 -0.98 -7.41 -7.97
C VAL A 117 -0.64 -6.99 -9.40
N THR A 118 -0.36 -5.71 -9.59
CA THR A 118 0.12 -5.15 -10.84
C THR A 118 1.59 -4.78 -10.70
N LEU A 119 2.43 -5.31 -11.58
CA LEU A 119 3.85 -4.97 -11.69
C LEU A 119 4.07 -4.21 -13.01
N TYR A 120 4.58 -2.98 -12.92
CA TYR A 120 4.82 -2.12 -14.08
C TYR A 120 6.21 -1.46 -14.01
N THR A 121 6.70 -1.03 -15.17
CA THR A 121 7.94 -0.26 -15.28
C THR A 121 7.75 0.99 -16.13
N TYR A 122 8.38 2.09 -15.73
CA TYR A 122 8.52 3.31 -16.54
C TYR A 122 9.99 3.53 -16.90
N SER A 123 10.25 4.18 -18.03
CA SER A 123 11.60 4.44 -18.56
C SER A 123 12.03 5.91 -18.47
N SER A 124 11.18 6.81 -17.96
CA SER A 124 11.44 8.24 -17.90
C SER A 124 10.73 8.91 -16.72
N PRO A 125 11.29 8.84 -15.48
CA PRO A 125 12.54 8.16 -15.12
C PRO A 125 12.35 6.64 -14.95
N ASP A 126 13.46 5.90 -14.98
CA ASP A 126 13.49 4.47 -14.66
C ASP A 126 12.84 4.21 -13.30
N THR A 127 11.70 3.51 -13.32
CA THR A 127 10.89 3.23 -12.14
C THR A 127 10.30 1.83 -12.27
N VAL A 128 10.30 1.08 -11.17
CA VAL A 128 9.51 -0.15 -11.02
C VAL A 128 8.43 0.12 -9.98
N GLY A 129 7.17 -0.14 -10.32
CA GLY A 129 6.06 -0.05 -9.38
C GLY A 129 5.36 -1.38 -9.18
N VAL A 130 4.98 -1.64 -7.94
CA VAL A 130 4.11 -2.76 -7.57
C VAL A 130 2.88 -2.17 -6.89
N GLN A 131 1.70 -2.50 -7.41
CA GLN A 131 0.43 -2.12 -6.83
C GLN A 131 -0.36 -3.36 -6.42
N LEU A 132 -0.94 -3.33 -5.23
CA LEU A 132 -1.91 -4.30 -4.75
C LEU A 132 -3.28 -3.62 -4.77
N TYR A 133 -4.13 -4.07 -5.67
CA TYR A 133 -5.54 -3.72 -5.70
C TYR A 133 -6.32 -4.76 -4.90
N ARG A 134 -7.02 -4.31 -3.87
CA ARG A 134 -7.92 -5.15 -3.07
C ARG A 134 -9.37 -4.82 -3.40
N ARG A 135 -10.09 -5.80 -3.93
CA ARG A 135 -11.53 -5.71 -4.15
C ARG A 135 -12.27 -5.72 -2.82
N PRO A 136 -13.42 -5.03 -2.73
CA PRO A 136 -14.34 -5.24 -1.62
C PRO A 136 -14.81 -6.70 -1.61
N PRO A 137 -15.00 -7.31 -0.43
CA PRO A 137 -15.60 -8.63 -0.34
C PRO A 137 -17.03 -8.61 -0.93
N PRO A 138 -17.51 -9.72 -1.51
CA PRO A 138 -18.88 -9.80 -2.01
C PRO A 138 -19.88 -9.56 -0.86
N PRO A 139 -21.07 -9.01 -1.15
CA PRO A 139 -22.11 -8.84 -0.14
C PRO A 139 -22.47 -10.21 0.48
N ARG A 140 -22.56 -10.27 1.81
CA ARG A 140 -23.05 -11.48 2.49
C ARG A 140 -24.56 -11.58 2.26
N ASN A 141 -25.00 -12.68 1.65
CA ASN A 141 -26.42 -13.04 1.52
C ASN A 141 -27.00 -13.49 2.87
#